data_AF-A0A6J6XDC8-F1
#
_entry.id   AF-A0A6J6XDC8-F1
#
_cell.length_a   1.000
_cell.length_b   1.000
_cell.length_c   1.000
_cell.angle_alpha   90.00
_cell.angle_beta   90.00
_cell.angle_gamma   90.00
#
_symmetry.space_group_name_H-M   'P 1'
#
loop_
_entity.id
_entity.type
_entity.pdbx_description
1 polymer ?
#
loop_
_entity_poly.entity_id
_entity_poly.type
_entity_poly.pdbx_seq_one_letter_code
_entity_poly.pdbx_strand_id
1 'polypeptide(L)'
;MSKMGINASPRWHKWVEGHPIAGLALIGVIATQLGTYFGYCFKAIGLPTLPWPAYNGALIGGADTWGSPISQYFAGQSIHFVNGIVFAILFGVLAHSQLPGKHVVKGLVYGVIMTIVSVGFLVPYAYVPKMGYGLFLMDGPDGWKLPAGVLLWHLIYGFFLGTLFQPKDEN
;
A
#
# COMPACT_ATOMS: atom_id res chain seq x y z
N MET A 1 -2.61 -6.81 31.83
CA MET A 1 -3.11 -6.68 30.43
C MET A 1 -2.00 -6.07 29.60
N SER A 2 -1.49 -6.79 28.59
CA SER A 2 -0.28 -6.41 27.86
C SER A 2 -0.44 -5.08 27.13
N LYS A 3 0.46 -4.13 27.40
CA LYS A 3 0.68 -2.89 26.61
C LYS A 3 1.32 -3.19 25.24
N MET A 4 0.85 -4.24 24.55
CA MET A 4 1.33 -4.57 23.21
C MET A 4 0.41 -3.93 22.19
N GLY A 5 0.70 -2.67 21.91
CA GLY A 5 0.09 -1.91 20.83
C GLY A 5 0.94 -0.68 20.59
N ILE A 6 1.48 -0.55 19.37
CA ILE A 6 2.08 0.71 18.96
C ILE A 6 0.92 1.67 18.74
N ASN A 7 0.82 2.67 19.62
CA ASN A 7 -0.21 3.68 19.55
C ASN A 7 0.43 5.01 19.19
N ALA A 8 -0.24 5.77 18.33
CA ALA A 8 0.19 7.13 18.09
C ALA A 8 -0.07 8.01 19.33
N SER A 9 0.55 9.20 19.34
CA SER A 9 0.44 10.09 20.49
C SER A 9 -1.02 10.52 20.74
N PRO A 10 -1.42 10.80 22.00
CA PRO A 10 -2.77 11.29 22.29
C PRO A 10 -3.15 12.56 21.50
N ARG A 11 -2.17 13.44 21.22
CA ARG A 11 -2.36 14.63 20.38
C ARG A 11 -2.72 14.26 18.94
N TRP A 12 -2.04 13.27 18.37
CA TRP A 12 -2.34 12.77 17.03
C TRP A 12 -3.73 12.15 16.97
N HIS A 13 -4.08 11.29 17.94
CA HIS A 13 -5.42 10.68 18.01
C HIS A 13 -6.51 11.73 18.03
N LYS A 14 -6.40 12.72 18.92
CA LYS A 14 -7.39 13.81 19.01
C LYS A 14 -7.53 14.58 17.69
N TRP A 15 -6.43 14.78 16.97
CA TRP A 15 -6.47 15.48 15.69
C TRP A 15 -7.13 14.65 14.58
N VAL A 16 -6.78 13.37 14.46
CA VAL A 16 -7.39 12.45 13.49
C VAL A 16 -8.88 12.25 13.78
N GLU A 17 -9.28 12.10 15.05
CA GLU A 17 -10.69 12.04 15.46
C GLU A 17 -11.47 13.29 15.01
N GLY A 18 -10.88 14.48 15.16
CA GLY A 18 -11.51 15.73 14.73
C GLY A 18 -11.50 15.97 13.21
N HIS A 19 -10.68 15.23 12.45
CA HIS A 19 -10.49 15.41 11.01
C HIS A 19 -10.30 14.06 10.30
N PRO A 20 -11.28 13.14 10.35
CA PRO A 20 -11.07 11.75 9.95
C PRO A 20 -10.59 11.61 8.50
N ILE A 21 -11.20 12.34 7.56
CA ILE A 21 -10.82 12.27 6.14
C ILE A 21 -9.44 12.90 5.88
N ALA A 22 -9.16 14.07 6.47
CA ALA A 22 -7.86 14.72 6.32
C ALA A 22 -6.74 13.90 6.98
N GLY A 23 -7.04 13.28 8.14
CA GLY A 23 -6.15 12.37 8.83
C GLY A 23 -5.84 11.15 7.99
N LEU A 24 -6.87 10.48 7.44
CA LEU A 24 -6.68 9.35 6.53
C LEU A 24 -5.89 9.71 5.27
N ALA A 25 -6.12 10.90 4.70
CA ALA A 25 -5.34 11.36 3.55
C ALA A 25 -3.85 11.54 3.90
N LEU A 26 -3.54 12.20 5.02
CA LEU A 26 -2.15 12.37 5.48
C LEU A 26 -1.50 11.02 5.82
N ILE A 27 -2.25 10.12 6.47
CA ILE A 27 -1.81 8.76 6.76
C ILE A 27 -1.51 8.01 5.46
N GLY A 28 -2.37 8.14 4.44
CA GLY A 28 -2.17 7.58 3.11
C GLY A 28 -0.89 8.08 2.46
N VAL A 29 -0.59 9.37 2.55
CA VAL A 29 0.69 9.95 2.07
C VAL A 29 1.88 9.32 2.80
N ILE A 30 1.85 9.28 4.13
CA ILE A 30 2.93 8.73 4.96
C ILE A 30 3.16 7.26 4.64
N ALA A 31 2.10 6.44 4.68
CA ALA A 31 2.16 5.02 4.44
C ALA A 31 2.67 4.71 3.03
N THR A 32 2.24 5.48 2.03
CA THR A 32 2.67 5.32 0.63
C THR A 32 4.13 5.71 0.46
N GLN A 33 4.57 6.83 1.04
CA GLN A 33 5.97 7.25 0.95
C GLN A 33 6.90 6.21 1.58
N LEU A 34 6.56 5.71 2.77
CA LEU A 34 7.36 4.70 3.46
C LEU A 34 7.34 3.37 2.71
N GLY A 35 6.16 2.90 2.28
CA GLY A 35 6.05 1.71 1.45
C GLY A 35 6.90 1.81 0.16
N THR A 36 6.79 2.93 -0.57
CA THR A 36 7.56 3.19 -1.79
C THR A 36 9.06 3.13 -1.53
N TYR A 37 9.53 3.83 -0.50
CA TYR A 37 10.95 3.87 -0.16
C TYR A 37 11.47 2.48 0.21
N PHE A 38 10.77 1.74 1.07
CA PHE A 38 11.16 0.37 1.41
C PHE A 38 11.13 -0.55 0.19
N GLY A 39 10.11 -0.44 -0.67
CA GLY A 39 10.01 -1.19 -1.92
C GLY A 39 11.20 -0.95 -2.86
N TYR A 40 11.78 0.25 -2.88
CA TYR A 40 13.03 0.51 -3.60
C TYR A 40 14.23 -0.20 -2.94
N CYS A 41 14.27 -0.25 -1.62
CA CYS A 41 15.34 -0.87 -0.84
C CYS A 41 15.30 -2.40 -0.77
N PHE A 42 14.24 -3.06 -1.23
CA PHE A 42 14.06 -4.52 -1.12
C PHE A 42 15.18 -5.39 -1.70
N LYS A 43 15.91 -4.88 -2.70
CA LYS A 43 17.12 -5.56 -3.19
C LYS A 43 18.16 -5.81 -2.10
N ALA A 44 18.25 -4.94 -1.09
CA ALA A 44 19.19 -5.09 0.02
C ALA A 44 18.92 -6.34 0.88
N ILE A 45 17.70 -6.89 0.82
CA ILE A 45 17.29 -8.09 1.55
C ILE A 45 16.95 -9.26 0.61
N GLY A 46 17.38 -9.20 -0.66
CA GLY A 46 17.22 -10.28 -1.63
C GLY A 46 15.83 -10.39 -2.29
N LEU A 47 14.96 -9.41 -2.08
CA LEU A 47 13.66 -9.27 -2.75
C LEU A 47 13.77 -8.35 -3.99
N PRO A 48 12.85 -8.43 -4.97
CA PRO A 48 12.86 -7.54 -6.12
C PRO A 48 12.56 -6.10 -5.71
N THR A 49 13.12 -5.15 -6.46
CA THR A 49 12.71 -3.74 -6.36
C THR A 49 11.26 -3.62 -6.79
N LEU A 50 10.47 -2.84 -6.06
CA LEU A 50 9.06 -2.59 -6.37
C LEU A 50 8.84 -1.13 -6.82
N PRO A 51 9.17 -0.78 -8.08
CA PRO A 51 9.06 0.59 -8.58
C PRO A 51 7.61 0.91 -9.02
N TRP A 52 6.64 0.80 -8.10
CA TRP A 52 5.22 1.04 -8.41
C TRP A 52 4.93 2.37 -9.11
N PRO A 53 5.58 3.49 -8.76
CA PRO A 53 5.43 4.73 -9.53
C PRO A 53 5.79 4.57 -11.02
N ALA A 54 6.83 3.81 -11.35
CA ALA A 54 7.21 3.59 -12.74
C ALA A 54 6.16 2.76 -13.50
N TYR A 55 5.65 1.69 -12.89
CA TYR A 55 4.57 0.89 -13.47
C TYR A 55 3.30 1.70 -13.71
N ASN A 56 2.93 2.54 -12.74
CA ASN A 56 1.82 3.47 -12.86
C ASN A 56 2.02 4.50 -13.98
N GLY A 57 3.23 5.06 -14.09
CA GLY A 57 3.58 6.02 -15.14
C GLY A 57 3.46 5.39 -16.53
N ALA A 58 3.94 4.16 -16.70
CA ALA A 58 3.81 3.40 -17.93
C ALA A 58 2.35 3.09 -18.28
N LEU A 59 1.53 2.74 -17.28
CA LEU A 59 0.11 2.43 -17.46
C LEU A 59 -0.69 3.66 -17.92
N ILE A 60 -0.41 4.84 -17.36
CA ILE A 60 -1.11 6.10 -17.69
C ILE A 60 -0.59 6.72 -18.99
N GLY A 61 0.73 6.74 -19.18
CA GLY A 61 1.36 7.37 -20.34
C GLY A 61 1.14 6.61 -21.65
N GLY A 62 0.68 5.36 -21.57
CA GLY A 62 0.67 4.42 -22.67
C GLY A 62 2.09 3.94 -22.98
N ALA A 63 2.28 2.63 -23.08
CA ALA A 63 3.60 2.06 -23.44
C ALA A 63 4.07 2.52 -24.84
N ASP A 64 3.15 3.05 -25.66
CA ASP A 64 3.33 3.30 -27.08
C ASP A 64 3.51 4.80 -27.40
N THR A 65 2.98 5.68 -26.54
CA THR A 65 3.06 7.13 -26.68
C THR A 65 3.98 7.68 -25.60
N TRP A 66 5.28 7.56 -25.81
CA TRP A 66 6.30 7.97 -24.86
C TRP A 66 6.21 9.46 -24.54
N GLY A 67 5.41 9.83 -23.53
CA GLY A 67 5.65 11.05 -22.77
C GLY A 67 7.10 11.03 -22.29
N SER A 68 7.73 12.20 -22.15
CA SER A 68 9.13 12.29 -21.70
C SER A 68 9.32 11.48 -20.40
N PRO A 69 10.50 10.89 -20.15
CA PRO A 69 10.75 10.11 -18.92
C PRO A 69 10.37 10.87 -17.64
N ILE A 70 10.55 12.18 -17.65
CA ILE A 70 10.15 13.08 -16.57
C ILE A 70 8.62 13.10 -16.38
N SER A 71 7.85 13.20 -17.47
CA SER A 71 6.39 13.17 -17.39
C SER A 71 5.85 11.85 -16.84
N GLN A 72 6.43 10.71 -17.25
CA GLN A 72 6.02 9.39 -16.74
C GLN A 72 6.37 9.24 -15.27
N TYR A 73 7.55 9.73 -14.84
CA TYR A 73 7.93 9.76 -13.43
C TYR A 73 6.93 10.56 -12.59
N PHE A 74 6.60 11.79 -12.99
CA PHE A 74 5.69 12.63 -12.23
C PHE A 74 4.25 12.12 -12.27
N ALA A 75 3.74 11.67 -13.41
CA ALA A 75 2.40 11.08 -13.51
C ALA A 75 2.28 9.81 -12.66
N GLY A 76 3.27 8.93 -12.78
CA GLY A 76 3.36 7.68 -12.02
C GLY A 76 3.47 7.90 -10.52
N GLN A 77 4.29 8.86 -10.08
CA GLN A 77 4.42 9.21 -8.67
C GLN A 77 3.13 9.85 -8.14
N SER A 78 2.52 10.74 -8.91
CA SER A 78 1.28 11.43 -8.53
C SER A 78 0.14 10.44 -8.33
N ILE A 79 -0.11 9.55 -9.30
CA ILE A 79 -1.16 8.54 -9.15
C ILE A 79 -0.85 7.55 -8.03
N HIS A 80 0.44 7.24 -7.79
CA HIS A 80 0.81 6.34 -6.69
C HIS A 80 0.38 6.93 -5.33
N PHE A 81 0.60 8.23 -5.12
CA PHE A 81 0.11 8.91 -3.92
C PHE A 81 -1.40 9.04 -3.87
N VAL A 82 -2.07 9.36 -4.99
CA VAL A 82 -3.53 9.43 -5.04
C VAL A 82 -4.14 8.08 -4.67
N ASN A 83 -3.65 6.98 -5.25
CA ASN A 83 -4.07 5.63 -4.92
C ASN A 83 -3.86 5.34 -3.43
N GLY A 84 -2.69 5.70 -2.90
CA GLY A 84 -2.35 5.59 -1.49
C GLY A 84 -3.30 6.33 -0.55
N ILE A 85 -3.72 7.54 -0.91
CA ILE A 85 -4.70 8.35 -0.19
C ILE A 85 -6.09 7.70 -0.26
N VAL A 86 -6.53 7.32 -1.45
CA VAL A 86 -7.85 6.72 -1.67
C VAL A 86 -7.98 5.40 -0.91
N PHE A 87 -6.97 4.53 -0.96
CA PHE A 87 -6.97 3.27 -0.22
C PHE A 87 -6.94 3.46 1.29
N ALA A 88 -6.29 4.51 1.81
CA ALA A 88 -6.33 4.84 3.22
C ALA A 88 -7.73 5.34 3.64
N ILE A 89 -8.37 6.17 2.82
CA ILE A 89 -9.75 6.61 3.06
C ILE A 89 -10.70 5.42 3.06
N LEU A 90 -10.58 4.50 2.08
CA LEU A 90 -11.38 3.27 2.04
C LEU A 90 -11.13 2.38 3.25
N PHE A 91 -9.89 2.30 3.73
CA PHE A 91 -9.59 1.62 4.98
C PHE A 91 -10.39 2.22 6.14
N GLY A 92 -10.30 3.53 6.37
CA GLY A 92 -10.95 4.14 7.53
C GLY A 92 -12.47 4.22 7.45
N VAL A 93 -13.02 4.48 6.26
CA VAL A 93 -14.47 4.69 6.05
C VAL A 93 -15.24 3.38 5.90
N LEU A 94 -14.66 2.39 5.21
CA LEU A 94 -15.36 1.15 4.87
C LEU A 94 -14.84 -0.06 5.65
N ALA A 95 -13.53 -0.33 5.56
CA ALA A 95 -13.00 -1.59 6.05
C ALA A 95 -12.77 -1.62 7.57
N HIS A 96 -12.39 -0.50 8.18
CA HIS A 96 -11.92 -0.48 9.57
C HIS A 96 -12.96 -1.03 10.56
N SER A 97 -14.24 -0.72 10.40
CA SER A 97 -15.29 -1.23 11.30
C SER A 97 -15.60 -2.72 11.09
N GLN A 98 -15.32 -3.25 9.90
CA GLN A 98 -15.65 -4.63 9.51
C GLN A 98 -14.50 -5.63 9.76
N LEU A 99 -13.26 -5.14 9.81
CA LEU A 99 -12.09 -5.99 9.95
C LEU A 99 -11.88 -6.45 11.40
N PRO A 100 -11.44 -7.70 11.61
CA PRO A 100 -11.21 -8.25 12.94
C PRO A 100 -9.97 -7.65 13.62
N GLY A 101 -9.94 -7.72 14.94
CA GLY A 101 -8.80 -7.30 15.77
C GLY A 101 -8.80 -5.80 16.08
N LYS A 102 -7.70 -5.30 16.64
CA LYS A 102 -7.52 -3.88 17.01
C LYS A 102 -6.48 -3.21 16.15
N HIS A 103 -6.72 -1.96 15.78
CA HIS A 103 -5.76 -1.01 15.19
C HIS A 103 -4.80 -1.64 14.17
N VAL A 104 -3.54 -1.91 14.56
CA VAL A 104 -2.50 -2.53 13.72
C VAL A 104 -2.98 -3.82 13.05
N VAL A 105 -3.70 -4.69 13.76
CA VAL A 105 -4.22 -5.94 13.19
C VAL A 105 -5.17 -5.65 12.02
N LYS A 106 -6.08 -4.68 12.18
CA LYS A 106 -6.99 -4.27 11.11
C LYS A 106 -6.20 -3.76 9.89
N GLY A 107 -5.17 -2.95 10.13
CA GLY A 107 -4.28 -2.46 9.09
C GLY A 107 -3.53 -3.57 8.35
N LEU A 108 -2.99 -4.56 9.07
CA LEU A 108 -2.30 -5.71 8.49
C LEU A 108 -3.26 -6.60 7.67
N VAL A 109 -4.46 -6.88 8.19
CA VAL A 109 -5.48 -7.64 7.45
C VAL A 109 -5.87 -6.91 6.17
N TYR A 110 -6.04 -5.59 6.22
CA TYR A 110 -6.29 -4.79 5.03
C TYR A 110 -5.13 -4.86 4.03
N GLY A 111 -3.88 -4.82 4.49
CA GLY A 111 -2.69 -5.02 3.65
C GLY A 111 -2.68 -6.40 2.96
N VAL A 112 -3.10 -7.46 3.65
CA VAL A 112 -3.25 -8.81 3.04
C VAL A 112 -4.33 -8.79 1.95
N ILE A 113 -5.49 -8.17 2.21
CA ILE A 113 -6.56 -8.04 1.20
C ILE A 113 -6.04 -7.31 -0.04
N MET A 114 -5.34 -6.19 0.14
CA MET A 114 -4.73 -5.45 -0.97
C MET A 114 -3.69 -6.30 -1.73
N THR A 115 -2.92 -7.13 -1.02
CA THR A 115 -1.96 -8.05 -1.65
C THR A 115 -2.67 -9.06 -2.54
N ILE A 116 -3.77 -9.64 -2.08
CA ILE A 116 -4.58 -10.59 -2.87
C ILE A 116 -5.07 -9.93 -4.16
N VAL A 117 -5.60 -8.71 -4.07
CA VAL A 117 -6.03 -7.94 -5.25
C VAL A 117 -4.84 -7.61 -6.17
N SER A 118 -3.70 -7.22 -5.59
CA SER A 118 -2.51 -6.84 -6.34
C SER A 118 -1.90 -8.02 -7.10
N VAL A 119 -1.58 -9.12 -6.40
CA VAL A 119 -0.97 -10.31 -6.99
C VAL A 119 -1.96 -11.11 -7.82
N GLY A 120 -3.25 -11.07 -7.48
CA GLY A 120 -4.30 -11.78 -8.20
C GLY A 120 -4.75 -11.09 -9.49
N PHE A 121 -4.65 -9.76 -9.54
CA PHE A 121 -5.16 -8.99 -10.67
C PHE A 121 -4.15 -7.96 -11.20
N LEU A 122 -3.75 -6.99 -10.38
CA LEU A 122 -3.04 -5.80 -10.84
C LEU A 122 -1.65 -6.13 -11.44
N VAL A 123 -0.83 -6.87 -10.70
CA VAL A 123 0.50 -7.29 -11.13
C VAL A 123 0.45 -8.15 -12.39
N PRO A 124 -0.30 -9.28 -12.43
CA PRO A 124 -0.25 -10.20 -13.56
C PRO A 124 -0.97 -9.73 -14.82
N TYR A 125 -1.91 -8.78 -14.74
CA TYR A 125 -2.69 -8.34 -15.90
C TYR A 125 -2.46 -6.89 -16.31
N ALA A 126 -2.11 -5.99 -15.38
CA ALA A 126 -1.91 -4.57 -15.69
C ALA A 126 -0.42 -4.18 -15.74
N TYR A 127 0.41 -4.64 -14.81
CA TYR A 127 1.80 -4.18 -14.69
C TYR A 127 2.81 -5.02 -15.44
N VAL A 128 2.71 -6.35 -15.35
CA VAL A 128 3.65 -7.29 -15.99
C VAL A 128 2.88 -8.43 -16.67
N PRO A 129 2.05 -8.12 -17.69
CA PRO A 129 1.26 -9.12 -18.38
C PRO A 129 2.13 -10.21 -19.00
N LYS A 130 1.67 -11.47 -18.93
CA LYS A 130 2.31 -12.65 -19.52
C LYS A 130 3.67 -13.05 -18.93
N MET A 131 4.02 -12.52 -17.75
CA MET A 131 5.29 -12.84 -17.07
C MET A 131 5.20 -14.01 -16.09
N GLY A 132 4.13 -14.81 -16.11
CA GLY A 132 4.00 -16.03 -15.28
C GLY A 132 3.72 -15.78 -13.79
N TYR A 133 3.23 -14.58 -13.42
CA TYR A 133 2.82 -14.25 -12.06
C TYR A 133 1.30 -14.40 -11.85
N GLY A 134 0.89 -14.58 -10.60
CA GLY A 134 -0.52 -14.70 -10.19
C GLY A 134 -0.65 -15.21 -8.75
N LEU A 135 -1.88 -15.29 -8.21
CA LEU A 135 -2.16 -15.68 -6.81
C LEU A 135 -1.56 -17.03 -6.39
N PHE A 136 -1.26 -17.90 -7.35
CA PHE A 136 -0.54 -19.18 -7.15
C PHE A 136 0.45 -19.48 -8.27
N LEU A 137 0.78 -18.47 -9.11
CA LEU A 137 1.69 -18.61 -10.24
C LEU A 137 3.00 -17.91 -9.87
N MET A 138 4.04 -18.71 -9.72
CA MET A 138 5.37 -18.31 -9.23
C MET A 138 6.44 -18.59 -10.30
N ASP A 139 6.05 -18.63 -11.56
CA ASP A 139 6.89 -19.09 -12.67
C ASP A 139 7.60 -17.91 -13.38
N GLY A 140 7.38 -16.69 -12.89
CA GLY A 140 8.03 -15.48 -13.42
C GLY A 140 9.49 -15.33 -13.00
N PRO A 141 10.22 -14.35 -13.56
CA PRO A 141 11.67 -14.20 -13.36
C PRO A 141 12.15 -14.06 -11.91
N ASP A 142 11.33 -13.49 -11.03
CA ASP A 142 11.59 -13.34 -9.59
C ASP A 142 10.94 -14.46 -8.76
N GLY A 143 10.22 -15.37 -9.41
CA GLY A 143 9.48 -16.47 -8.81
C GLY A 143 8.60 -16.04 -7.64
N TRP A 144 8.73 -16.75 -6.51
CA TRP A 144 8.00 -16.45 -5.27
C TRP A 144 8.36 -15.11 -4.63
N LYS A 145 9.50 -14.51 -4.99
CA LYS A 145 10.00 -13.30 -4.34
C LYS A 145 9.17 -12.07 -4.69
N LEU A 146 8.61 -12.00 -5.89
CA LEU A 146 7.75 -10.89 -6.27
C LEU A 146 6.49 -10.83 -5.39
N PRO A 147 5.65 -11.88 -5.29
CA PRO A 147 4.47 -11.82 -4.43
C PRO A 147 4.82 -11.70 -2.94
N ALA A 148 5.94 -12.29 -2.48
CA ALA A 148 6.42 -12.06 -1.11
C ALA A 148 6.81 -10.59 -0.86
N GLY A 149 7.48 -9.96 -1.84
CA GLY A 149 7.77 -8.53 -1.82
C GLY A 149 6.49 -7.69 -1.82
N VAL A 150 5.54 -7.99 -2.69
CA VAL A 150 4.24 -7.30 -2.75
C VAL A 150 3.51 -7.41 -1.41
N LEU A 151 3.51 -8.60 -0.79
CA LEU A 151 2.94 -8.81 0.54
C LEU A 151 3.62 -7.92 1.58
N LEU A 152 4.95 -8.00 1.68
CA LEU A 152 5.71 -7.20 2.65
C LEU A 152 5.46 -5.70 2.47
N TRP A 153 5.42 -5.23 1.22
CA TRP A 153 5.11 -3.84 0.89
C TRP A 153 3.74 -3.41 1.42
N HIS A 154 2.70 -4.22 1.19
CA HIS A 154 1.35 -3.91 1.70
C HIS A 154 1.24 -4.07 3.21
N LEU A 155 2.00 -4.98 3.83
CA LEU A 155 2.05 -5.08 5.29
C LEU A 155 2.69 -3.84 5.92
N ILE A 156 3.71 -3.26 5.31
CA ILE A 156 4.30 -1.98 5.73
C ILE A 156 3.26 -0.86 5.63
N TYR A 157 2.57 -0.77 4.48
CA TYR A 157 1.51 0.21 4.29
C TYR A 157 0.39 0.05 5.33
N GLY A 158 -0.14 -1.18 5.49
CA GLY A 158 -1.19 -1.53 6.44
C GLY A 158 -0.77 -1.31 7.90
N PHE A 159 0.49 -1.57 8.24
CA PHE A 159 1.04 -1.27 9.56
C PHE A 159 0.92 0.22 9.89
N PHE A 160 1.30 1.11 8.97
CA PHE A 160 1.16 2.56 9.19
C PHE A 160 -0.30 2.99 9.24
N LEU A 161 -1.19 2.41 8.42
CA LEU A 161 -2.62 2.67 8.50
C LEU A 161 -3.17 2.34 9.90
N GLY A 162 -2.96 1.11 10.38
CA GLY A 162 -3.50 0.68 11.68
C GLY A 162 -2.82 1.34 12.88
N THR A 163 -1.57 1.78 12.74
CA THR A 163 -0.86 2.51 13.81
C THR A 163 -1.33 3.95 13.92
N LEU A 164 -1.57 4.63 12.79
CA LEU A 164 -1.88 6.05 12.76
C LEU A 164 -3.38 6.35 12.75
N PHE A 165 -4.22 5.42 12.27
CA PHE A 165 -5.67 5.54 12.32
C PHE A 165 -6.22 4.67 13.44
N GLN A 166 -6.43 5.30 14.60
CA GLN A 166 -6.94 4.66 15.82
C GLN A 166 -8.15 5.45 16.34
N PRO A 167 -9.25 5.54 15.58
CA PRO A 167 -10.48 6.15 16.11
C PRO A 167 -10.95 5.36 17.33
N LYS A 168 -11.64 6.01 18.27
CA LYS A 168 -12.34 5.29 19.33
C LYS A 168 -13.28 4.29 18.69
N ASP A 169 -13.12 3.02 19.04
CA ASP A 169 -14.10 2.00 18.67
C ASP A 169 -15.42 2.38 19.37
N GLU A 170 -16.44 2.75 18.60
CA GLU A 170 -17.82 2.88 19.10
C GLU A 170 -18.38 1.47 19.28
N ASN A 171 -18.00 0.81 20.39
CA ASN A 171 -18.67 -0.39 20.89
C ASN A 171 -19.32 -0.08 22.24
#